data_AF-A0A4Q0I8H3-F1
#
_entry.id   AF-A0A4Q0I8H3-F1
#
_cell.length_a   1.000
_cell.length_b   1.000
_cell.length_c   1.000
_cell.angle_alpha   90.00
_cell.angle_beta   90.00
_cell.angle_gamma   90.00
#
_symmetry.space_group_name_H-M   'P 1'
#
loop_
_entity.id
_entity.type
_entity.pdbx_description
1 polymer ?
#
loop_
_entity_poly.entity_id
_entity_poly.type
_entity_poly.pdbx_seq_one_letter_code
_entity_poly.pdbx_strand_id
1 'polypeptide(L)'
;MSIKPIDFQVMIPKTAEISKIQNDQQQKNVVVNEQQTTITRQKSEENVNLVHSRENAQKARIDSEQEKKKDENRQKKKQNRGKYGTKGEKELEEQTSVIDIRL
;
A
#
# COMPACT_ATOMS: atom_id res chain seq x y z
N MET A 1 -14.17 -45.19 -61.20
CA MET A 1 -14.77 -44.00 -60.55
C MET A 1 -13.74 -42.89 -60.55
N SER A 2 -14.00 -41.80 -61.26
CA SER A 2 -13.12 -40.64 -61.39
C SER A 2 -13.58 -39.55 -60.43
N ILE A 3 -12.76 -39.23 -59.43
CA ILE A 3 -12.97 -38.16 -58.46
C ILE A 3 -13.01 -36.81 -59.19
N LYS A 4 -14.00 -35.97 -58.90
CA LYS A 4 -14.13 -34.65 -59.53
C LYS A 4 -13.19 -33.65 -58.84
N PRO A 5 -12.65 -32.65 -59.55
CA PRO A 5 -11.81 -31.60 -58.95
C PRO A 5 -12.45 -30.85 -57.77
N ILE A 6 -13.78 -30.83 -57.69
CA ILE A 6 -14.53 -30.22 -56.58
C ILE A 6 -14.38 -31.02 -55.27
N ASP A 7 -14.19 -32.34 -55.37
CA ASP A 7 -13.97 -33.21 -54.22
C ASP A 7 -12.56 -32.97 -53.63
N PHE A 8 -11.61 -32.46 -54.42
CA PHE A 8 -10.29 -32.05 -53.95
C PHE A 8 -10.33 -30.75 -53.14
N GLN A 9 -11.27 -29.82 -53.38
CA GLN A 9 -11.39 -28.59 -52.58
C GLN A 9 -11.79 -28.87 -51.12
N VAL A 10 -12.57 -29.93 -50.88
CA VAL A 10 -12.91 -30.39 -49.53
C VAL A 10 -11.72 -31.09 -48.86
N MET A 11 -10.82 -31.65 -49.67
CA MET A 11 -9.63 -32.39 -49.22
C MET A 11 -8.40 -31.48 -48.95
N ILE A 12 -8.41 -30.23 -49.42
CA ILE A 12 -7.37 -29.25 -49.07
C ILE A 12 -7.50 -28.97 -47.56
N PRO A 13 -6.50 -29.33 -46.76
CA PRO A 13 -6.62 -29.19 -45.32
C PRO A 13 -6.68 -27.69 -45.00
N LYS A 14 -7.77 -27.25 -44.35
CA LYS A 14 -8.01 -25.89 -43.80
C LYS A 14 -6.97 -25.44 -42.76
N THR A 15 -5.77 -26.02 -42.80
CA THR A 15 -4.58 -25.73 -41.98
C THR A 15 -4.26 -24.24 -41.90
N ALA A 16 -4.40 -23.50 -43.00
CA ALA A 16 -4.20 -22.05 -43.00
C ALA A 16 -5.26 -21.32 -42.16
N GLU A 17 -6.54 -21.70 -42.27
CA GLU A 17 -7.63 -21.12 -41.47
C GLU A 17 -7.49 -21.51 -40.00
N ILE A 18 -7.17 -22.78 -39.71
CA ILE A 18 -6.98 -23.28 -38.33
C ILE A 18 -5.77 -22.60 -37.67
N SER A 19 -4.66 -22.44 -38.40
CA SER A 19 -3.48 -21.73 -37.90
C SER A 19 -3.79 -20.26 -37.60
N LYS A 20 -4.58 -19.60 -38.45
CA LYS A 20 -5.01 -18.22 -38.21
C LYS A 20 -5.89 -18.12 -36.96
N ILE A 21 -6.88 -19.01 -36.82
CA ILE A 21 -7.76 -19.06 -35.63
C ILE A 21 -6.93 -19.30 -34.36
N GLN A 22 -5.97 -20.22 -34.40
CA GLN A 22 -5.11 -20.50 -33.26
C GLN A 22 -4.23 -19.30 -32.89
N ASN A 23 -3.69 -18.60 -33.89
CA ASN A 23 -2.88 -17.40 -33.67
C ASN A 23 -3.72 -16.26 -33.09
N ASP A 24 -4.90 -15.99 -33.66
CA ASP A 24 -5.83 -14.98 -33.15
C ASP A 24 -6.26 -15.28 -31.69
N GLN A 25 -6.52 -16.55 -31.38
CA GLN A 25 -6.84 -16.98 -30.01
C GLN A 25 -5.66 -16.75 -29.05
N GLN A 26 -4.43 -17.07 -29.48
CA GLN A 26 -3.23 -16.85 -28.68
C GLN A 26 -2.99 -15.35 -28.43
N GLN A 27 -3.09 -14.51 -29.46
CA GLN A 27 -2.94 -13.07 -29.33
C GLN A 27 -3.99 -12.48 -28.37
N LYS A 28 -5.25 -12.89 -28.49
CA LYS A 28 -6.31 -12.44 -27.59
C LYS A 28 -6.00 -12.78 -26.13
N ASN A 29 -5.51 -13.99 -25.86
CA ASN A 29 -5.12 -14.41 -24.51
C ASN A 29 -3.93 -13.59 -23.97
N VAL A 30 -2.94 -13.29 -24.82
CA VAL A 30 -1.81 -12.44 -24.43
C VAL A 30 -2.29 -11.04 -24.04
N VAL A 31 -3.14 -10.41 -24.86
CA VAL A 31 -3.68 -9.07 -24.59
C VAL A 31 -4.50 -9.04 -23.29
N VAL A 32 -5.36 -10.04 -23.05
CA VAL A 32 -6.14 -10.11 -21.81
C VAL A 32 -5.22 -10.25 -20.58
N ASN A 33 -4.19 -11.09 -20.67
CA ASN A 33 -3.23 -11.26 -19.58
C ASN A 33 -2.40 -10.00 -19.32
N GLU A 34 -1.98 -9.30 -20.37
CA GLU A 34 -1.27 -8.03 -20.26
C GLU A 34 -2.14 -6.94 -19.61
N GLN A 35 -3.40 -6.85 -20.03
CA GLN A 35 -4.37 -5.92 -19.45
C GLN A 35 -4.61 -6.23 -17.96
N GLN A 36 -4.82 -7.50 -17.61
CA GLN A 36 -5.02 -7.92 -16.22
C GLN A 36 -3.79 -7.63 -15.35
N THR A 37 -2.59 -7.82 -15.90
CA THR A 37 -1.33 -7.50 -15.21
C THR A 37 -1.21 -6.01 -14.95
N THR A 38 -1.54 -5.18 -15.95
CA THR A 38 -1.51 -3.73 -15.85
C THR A 38 -2.49 -3.21 -14.78
N ILE A 39 -3.72 -3.73 -14.77
CA ILE A 39 -4.73 -3.37 -13.77
C ILE A 39 -4.26 -3.77 -12.36
N THR A 40 -3.70 -4.97 -12.22
CA THR A 40 -3.20 -5.46 -10.91
C THR A 40 -2.05 -4.60 -10.42
N ARG A 41 -1.12 -4.25 -11.30
CA ARG A 41 0.01 -3.38 -10.98
C ARG A 41 -0.47 -2.00 -10.53
N GLN A 42 -1.36 -1.36 -11.30
CA GLN A 42 -1.90 -0.06 -10.96
C GLN A 42 -2.61 -0.09 -9.60
N LYS A 43 -3.46 -1.09 -9.36
CA LYS A 43 -4.14 -1.26 -8.07
C LYS A 43 -3.16 -1.45 -6.91
N SER A 44 -2.06 -2.16 -7.12
CA SER A 44 -1.01 -2.32 -6.12
C SER A 44 -0.33 -0.99 -5.80
N GLU A 45 0.02 -0.21 -6.83
CA GLU A 45 0.63 1.12 -6.67
C GLU A 45 -0.32 2.08 -5.93
N GLU A 46 -1.61 2.09 -6.30
CA GLU A 46 -2.65 2.86 -5.60
C GLU A 46 -2.79 2.46 -4.13
N ASN A 47 -2.78 1.16 -3.83
CA ASN A 47 -2.87 0.66 -2.45
C ASN A 47 -1.66 1.08 -1.61
N VAL A 48 -0.45 0.98 -2.16
CA VAL A 48 0.79 1.41 -1.49
C VAL A 48 0.74 2.92 -1.22
N ASN A 49 0.34 3.72 -2.22
CA ASN A 49 0.17 5.17 -2.05
C ASN A 49 -0.90 5.51 -1.00
N LEU A 50 -2.00 4.75 -0.94
CA LEU A 50 -3.06 4.93 0.03
C LEU A 50 -2.60 4.59 1.47
N VAL A 51 -1.78 3.55 1.66
CA VAL A 51 -1.20 3.23 2.96
C VAL A 51 -0.23 4.33 3.41
N HIS A 52 0.67 4.78 2.52
CA HIS A 52 1.61 5.85 2.85
C HIS A 52 0.92 7.20 3.12
N SER A 53 -0.13 7.55 2.36
CA SER A 53 -0.90 8.77 2.62
C SER A 53 -1.62 8.72 3.97
N ARG A 54 -2.15 7.56 4.37
CA ARG A 54 -2.72 7.35 5.72
C ARG A 54 -1.66 7.45 6.81
N GLU A 55 -0.49 6.84 6.61
CA GLU A 55 0.63 6.92 7.56
C GLU A 55 1.10 8.37 7.75
N ASN A 56 1.24 9.12 6.66
CA ASN A 56 1.62 10.53 6.70
C ASN A 56 0.56 11.40 7.39
N ALA A 57 -0.73 11.16 7.13
CA ALA A 57 -1.82 11.87 7.79
C ALA A 57 -1.86 11.59 9.31
N GLN A 58 -1.60 10.34 9.72
CA GLN A 58 -1.51 9.95 11.12
C GLN A 58 -0.28 10.58 11.81
N LYS A 59 0.89 10.55 11.16
CA LYS A 59 2.12 11.22 11.66
C LYS A 59 1.87 12.71 11.87
N ALA A 60 1.32 13.40 10.87
CA ALA A 60 1.00 14.82 10.98
C ALA A 60 0.04 15.13 12.15
N ARG A 61 -0.95 14.27 12.39
CA ARG A 61 -1.85 14.39 13.55
C ARG A 61 -1.10 14.20 14.87
N ILE A 62 -0.24 13.19 14.97
CA ILE A 62 0.55 12.90 16.18
C ILE A 62 1.50 14.06 16.49
N ASP A 63 2.21 14.58 15.49
CA ASP A 63 3.13 15.71 15.66
C ASP A 63 2.40 16.95 16.17
N SER A 64 1.23 17.27 15.58
CA SER A 64 0.41 18.40 16.04
C SER A 64 -0.11 18.24 17.47
N GLU A 65 -0.41 17.01 17.91
CA GLU A 65 -0.88 16.73 19.26
C GLU A 65 0.28 16.77 20.28
N GLN A 66 1.47 16.30 19.89
CA GLN A 66 2.68 16.43 20.70
C GLN A 66 3.12 17.88 20.88
N GLU A 67 3.08 18.70 19.83
CA GLU A 67 3.38 20.13 19.92
C GLU A 67 2.42 20.85 20.87
N LYS A 68 1.11 20.63 20.72
CA LYS A 68 0.11 21.18 21.65
C LYS A 68 0.37 20.79 23.11
N LYS A 69 0.67 19.51 23.38
CA LYS A 69 0.99 19.04 24.74
C LYS A 69 2.28 19.68 25.28
N LYS A 70 3.31 19.90 24.44
CA LYS A 70 4.54 20.60 24.85
C LYS A 70 4.28 22.06 25.19
N ASP A 71 3.46 22.75 24.41
CA ASP A 71 3.14 24.16 24.65
C ASP A 71 2.26 24.36 25.88
N GLU A 72 1.26 23.49 26.10
CA GLU A 72 0.47 23.50 27.34
C GLU A 72 1.35 23.26 28.58
N ASN A 73 2.28 22.30 28.52
CA ASN A 73 3.20 22.05 29.64
C ASN A 73 4.17 23.21 29.88
N ARG A 74 4.64 23.89 28.82
CA ARG A 74 5.47 25.10 28.94
C ARG A 74 4.69 26.25 29.58
N GLN A 75 3.43 26.45 29.19
CA GLN A 75 2.58 27.49 29.78
C GLN A 75 2.25 27.20 31.26
N LYS A 76 1.90 25.96 31.61
CA LYS A 76 1.69 25.55 33.02
C LYS A 76 2.96 25.73 33.87
N LYS A 77 4.14 25.40 33.34
CA LYS A 77 5.42 25.57 34.04
C LYS A 77 5.81 27.05 34.23
N LYS A 78 5.43 27.94 33.30
CA LYS A 78 5.59 29.40 33.46
C LYS A 78 4.63 29.98 34.50
N GLN A 79 3.37 29.53 34.53
CA GLN A 79 2.40 30.00 35.53
C GLN A 79 2.76 29.56 36.96
N ASN A 80 3.26 28.33 37.16
CA ASN A 80 3.66 27.86 38.49
C ASN A 80 4.93 28.54 39.02
N ARG A 81 5.85 28.98 38.15
CA ARG A 81 7.04 29.74 38.55
C ARG A 81 6.73 31.15 39.06
N GLY A 82 5.58 31.73 38.68
CA GLY A 82 5.13 33.03 39.19
C GLY A 82 4.49 32.98 40.58
N LYS A 83 4.09 31.80 41.08
CA LYS A 83 3.40 31.64 42.37
C LYS A 83 4.27 31.15 43.52
N TYR A 84 5.45 30.61 43.24
CA TYR A 84 6.37 30.07 44.25
C TYR A 84 7.77 30.68 44.11
N GLY A 85 7.84 32.00 44.15
CA GLY A 85 9.09 32.75 44.30
C GLY A 85 9.43 32.98 45.77
N THR A 86 9.41 31.94 46.61
CA THR A 86 10.11 31.89 47.91
C THR A 86 9.88 30.53 48.59
N LYS A 87 10.98 29.89 48.99
CA LYS A 87 11.12 28.70 49.87
C LYS A 87 11.16 27.33 49.20
N GLY A 88 12.34 26.72 49.28
CA GLY A 88 12.50 25.37 49.81
C GLY A 88 12.88 24.30 48.80
N GLU A 89 14.16 23.93 48.83
CA GLU A 89 14.74 22.72 48.25
C GLU A 89 13.92 21.47 48.62
N LYS A 90 13.67 20.59 47.65
CA LYS A 90 13.47 19.15 47.89
C LYS A 90 14.04 18.35 46.71
N GLU A 91 14.92 17.43 47.06
CA GLU A 91 15.57 16.44 46.18
C GLU A 91 14.53 15.58 45.46
N LEU A 92 14.78 15.32 44.17
CA LEU A 92 14.01 14.39 43.35
C LEU A 92 14.66 13.01 43.45
N GLU A 93 14.07 12.11 44.23
CA GLU A 93 14.40 10.69 44.18
C GLU A 93 13.95 10.10 42.83
N GLU A 94 14.91 9.55 42.07
CA GLU A 94 14.66 8.85 40.81
C GLU A 94 14.02 7.48 41.10
N GLN A 95 12.70 7.37 40.92
CA GLN A 95 12.00 6.09 40.96
C GLN A 95 12.20 5.34 39.63
N THR A 96 13.10 4.36 39.62
CA THR A 96 13.20 3.37 38.52
C THR A 96 12.27 2.20 38.80
N SER A 97 11.26 1.97 37.95
CA SER A 97 10.40 0.79 38.00
C SER A 97 10.97 -0.34 37.12
N VAL A 98 11.40 -1.43 37.75
CA VAL A 98 11.82 -2.67 37.08
C VAL A 98 10.56 -3.49 36.77
N ILE A 99 10.43 -3.97 35.53
CA ILE A 99 9.35 -4.88 35.10
C ILE A 99 9.95 -6.27 34.91
N ASP A 100 9.51 -7.23 35.73
CA ASP A 100 9.86 -8.65 35.57
C ASP A 100 8.88 -9.33 34.61
N ILE A 101 9.40 -9.95 33.55
CA ILE A 101 8.65 -10.83 32.65
C ILE A 101 9.10 -12.26 32.94
N ARG A 102 8.17 -13.13 33.39
CA ARG A 102 8.42 -14.57 33.52
C ARG A 102 8.11 -15.26 32.19
N LEU A 103 9.05 -16.08 31.70
CA LEU A 103 8.91 -17.01 30.58
C LEU A 103 8.13 -18.26 31.00
#